data_AF-A0A4Q5WVU8-F1
#
_entry.id   AF-A0A4Q5WVU8-F1
#
_cell.length_a   1.000
_cell.length_b   1.000
_cell.length_c   1.000
_cell.angle_alpha   90.00
_cell.angle_beta   90.00
_cell.angle_gamma   90.00
#
_symmetry.space_group_name_H-M   'P 1'
#
loop_
_entity.id
_entity.type
_entity.pdbx_description
1 polymer ?
#
loop_
_entity_poly.entity_id
_entity_poly.type
_entity_poly.pdbx_seq_one_letter_code
_entity_poly.pdbx_strand_id
1 'polypeptide(L)'
;MNNKKIILSLAATAVALSLGMTACKYDVRELEPAPDASFSVTPINNTVNRYLLTSTSTNAYRFDWDLGNGTTFTSYSPTDTAYFPDRGTYTVRLRAFGQNGIDSAQQVVTVANDDPAAVTPQKILTGNSTRTWILDQPGAGALWVGDPGGGQWWSNGAPDVLAPDRTCLFNDEYTFSMNGTFNFDDKGDLRVDDEGGQPFPADMAGAGTAIACYPAAAIQAPYKPWGTGNFTYQVIGGNKLRVVGLGAHMGLYKAGQNGTIGAPEAENTYDILELTPTKMVLRKMYSWGQWRFTFKPKP
;
A
#
# COMPACT_ATOMS: atom_id res chain seq x y z
N MET A 1 32.25 -43.14 -109.93
CA MET A 1 31.36 -44.27 -110.28
C MET A 1 30.20 -44.25 -109.32
N ASN A 2 28.97 -44.36 -109.85
CA ASN A 2 27.85 -45.18 -109.37
C ASN A 2 27.70 -45.42 -107.86
N ASN A 3 26.52 -45.42 -107.25
CA ASN A 3 25.15 -45.34 -107.71
C ASN A 3 24.30 -45.27 -106.44
N LYS A 4 23.09 -44.73 -106.61
CA LYS A 4 21.91 -44.84 -105.76
C LYS A 4 21.80 -46.11 -104.90
N LYS A 5 21.18 -45.97 -103.72
CA LYS A 5 19.94 -46.65 -103.27
C LYS A 5 19.49 -46.04 -101.93
N ILE A 6 18.28 -45.47 -101.74
CA ILE A 6 16.94 -46.10 -101.70
C ILE A 6 16.95 -47.13 -100.54
N ILE A 7 16.20 -47.07 -99.43
CA ILE A 7 14.85 -46.55 -99.17
C ILE A 7 14.47 -46.81 -97.66
N LEU A 8 13.35 -46.21 -97.22
CA LEU A 8 12.37 -46.64 -96.18
C LEU A 8 12.50 -46.14 -94.71
N SER A 9 11.66 -45.13 -94.44
CA SER A 9 10.82 -44.81 -93.28
C SER A 9 10.91 -45.61 -91.96
N LEU A 10 10.95 -44.87 -90.85
CA LEU A 10 10.02 -45.05 -89.72
C LEU A 10 9.83 -43.70 -88.99
N ALA A 11 8.58 -43.29 -88.81
CA ALA A 11 8.20 -42.06 -88.12
C ALA A 11 8.26 -42.26 -86.60
N ALA A 12 8.80 -41.28 -85.88
CA ALA A 12 8.63 -41.12 -84.43
C ALA A 12 8.48 -39.64 -84.11
N THR A 13 7.23 -39.20 -83.93
CA THR A 13 6.87 -37.85 -83.53
C THR A 13 7.18 -37.69 -82.04
N ALA A 14 8.23 -36.96 -81.70
CA ALA A 14 8.55 -36.61 -80.32
C ALA A 14 7.66 -35.43 -79.88
N VAL A 15 6.68 -35.71 -79.00
CA VAL A 15 5.93 -34.67 -78.29
C VAL A 15 6.78 -34.25 -77.09
N ALA A 16 7.44 -33.10 -77.21
CA ALA A 16 8.15 -32.47 -76.10
C ALA A 16 7.11 -31.85 -75.14
N LEU A 17 6.87 -32.52 -74.02
CA LEU A 17 6.04 -31.99 -72.92
C LEU A 17 6.87 -30.95 -72.15
N SER A 18 6.68 -29.67 -72.48
CA SER A 18 7.26 -28.57 -71.73
C SER A 18 6.59 -28.45 -70.36
N LEU A 19 7.22 -29.02 -69.33
CA LEU A 19 6.90 -28.69 -67.94
C LEU A 19 7.25 -27.22 -67.68
N GLY A 20 6.25 -26.35 -67.76
CA GLY A 20 6.37 -24.97 -67.28
C GLY A 20 6.60 -24.99 -65.78
N MET A 21 7.81 -24.61 -65.35
CA MET A 21 8.08 -24.31 -63.95
C MET A 21 7.35 -23.00 -63.60
N THR A 22 6.13 -23.10 -63.09
CA THR A 22 5.50 -22.02 -62.35
C THR A 22 6.28 -21.84 -61.05
N ALA A 23 7.28 -20.95 -61.09
CA ALA A 23 7.86 -20.42 -59.86
C ALA A 23 6.70 -19.86 -59.03
N CYS A 24 6.49 -20.38 -57.81
CA CYS A 24 5.67 -19.70 -56.82
C CYS A 24 6.27 -18.31 -56.63
N LYS A 25 5.65 -17.29 -57.22
CA LYS A 25 5.96 -15.92 -56.90
C LYS A 25 5.50 -15.74 -55.47
N TYR A 26 6.41 -15.82 -54.50
CA TYR A 26 6.11 -15.42 -53.14
C TYR A 26 5.73 -13.94 -53.23
N ASP A 27 4.46 -13.65 -52.94
CA ASP A 27 4.02 -12.28 -52.70
C ASP A 27 4.65 -11.90 -51.36
N VAL A 28 5.87 -11.33 -51.42
CA VAL A 28 6.52 -10.72 -50.26
C VAL A 28 5.65 -9.54 -49.89
N ARG A 29 4.67 -9.79 -49.01
CA ARG A 29 3.87 -8.74 -48.40
C ARG A 29 4.85 -7.81 -47.69
N GLU A 30 4.97 -6.59 -48.19
CA GLU A 30 5.80 -5.57 -47.57
C GLU A 30 5.33 -5.43 -46.11
N LEU A 31 6.24 -5.68 -45.18
CA LEU A 31 5.92 -5.55 -43.77
C LEU A 31 5.55 -4.08 -43.55
N GLU A 32 4.42 -3.84 -42.89
CA GLU A 32 4.07 -2.48 -42.51
C GLU A 32 5.21 -1.86 -41.68
N PRO A 33 5.40 -0.54 -41.73
CA PRO A 33 6.41 0.10 -40.90
C PRO A 33 6.22 -0.26 -39.42
N ALA A 34 7.34 -0.43 -38.70
CA ALA A 34 7.29 -0.59 -37.25
C ALA A 34 6.66 0.67 -36.60
N PRO A 35 5.99 0.54 -35.44
CA PRO A 35 5.54 1.69 -34.70
C PRO A 35 6.73 2.57 -34.28
N ASP A 36 6.52 3.88 -34.26
CA ASP A 36 7.45 4.87 -33.71
C ASP A 36 6.72 5.59 -32.56
N ALA A 37 7.14 5.28 -31.33
CA ALA A 37 6.43 5.69 -30.14
C ALA A 37 6.78 7.12 -29.76
N SER A 38 5.75 7.94 -29.60
CA SER A 38 5.85 9.28 -29.03
C SER A 38 4.53 9.70 -28.42
N PHE A 39 4.58 10.62 -27.46
CA PHE A 39 3.38 11.20 -26.87
C PHE A 39 3.66 12.57 -26.26
N SER A 40 2.60 13.23 -25.80
CA SER A 40 2.68 14.41 -24.94
C SER A 40 1.80 14.24 -23.70
N VAL A 41 2.18 14.92 -22.62
CA VAL A 41 1.41 15.04 -21.39
C VAL A 41 1.14 16.51 -21.10
N THR A 42 -0.12 16.89 -20.99
CA THR A 42 -0.51 18.28 -20.70
C THR A 42 -1.44 18.36 -19.49
N PRO A 43 -1.27 19.30 -18.56
CA PRO A 43 -2.23 19.50 -17.48
C PRO A 43 -3.63 19.82 -18.02
N ILE A 44 -4.67 19.25 -17.43
CA ILE A 44 -6.05 19.58 -17.78
C ILE A 44 -6.47 20.80 -16.95
N ASN A 45 -6.82 21.88 -17.64
CA ASN A 45 -7.29 23.10 -17.00
C ASN A 45 -8.47 22.86 -16.07
N ASN A 46 -8.50 23.57 -14.93
CA ASN A 46 -9.55 23.50 -13.91
C ASN A 46 -9.74 22.11 -13.27
N THR A 47 -8.71 21.26 -13.30
CA THR A 47 -8.71 19.98 -12.59
C THR A 47 -7.43 19.83 -11.77
N VAL A 48 -7.54 19.24 -10.57
CA VAL A 48 -6.39 19.02 -9.69
C VAL A 48 -5.67 17.74 -10.10
N ASN A 49 -4.37 17.85 -10.36
CA ASN A 49 -3.46 16.75 -10.68
C ASN A 49 -3.93 15.77 -11.77
N ARG A 50 -4.75 16.24 -12.72
CA ARG A 50 -5.13 15.47 -13.92
C ARG A 50 -4.42 16.00 -15.16
N TYR A 51 -4.05 15.07 -16.02
CA TYR A 51 -3.28 15.34 -17.22
C TYR A 51 -3.91 14.60 -18.41
N LEU A 52 -3.90 15.25 -19.56
CA LEU A 52 -4.27 14.65 -20.84
C LEU A 52 -3.02 13.97 -21.40
N LEU A 53 -3.15 12.68 -21.70
CA LEU A 53 -2.18 11.89 -22.43
C LEU A 53 -2.61 11.89 -23.90
N THR A 54 -1.70 12.28 -24.79
CA THR A 54 -1.94 12.24 -26.24
C THR A 54 -0.78 11.51 -26.91
N SER A 55 -1.03 10.28 -27.36
CA SER A 55 -0.13 9.56 -28.24
C SER A 55 0.01 10.30 -29.56
N THR A 56 1.25 10.60 -29.93
CA THR A 56 1.67 11.11 -31.24
C THR A 56 2.40 10.02 -32.04
N SER A 57 2.28 8.77 -31.59
CA SER A 57 2.96 7.62 -32.18
C SER A 57 2.45 7.35 -33.59
N THR A 58 3.33 6.91 -34.48
CA THR A 58 2.96 6.50 -35.85
C THR A 58 2.92 4.98 -35.97
N ASN A 59 2.16 4.47 -36.95
CA ASN A 59 1.97 3.04 -37.23
C ASN A 59 1.52 2.22 -36.02
N ALA A 60 0.77 2.84 -35.10
CA ALA A 60 0.29 2.22 -33.86
C ALA A 60 -1.24 2.27 -33.75
N TYR A 61 -1.83 1.19 -33.23
CA TYR A 61 -3.29 1.07 -33.04
C TYR A 61 -3.69 0.76 -31.58
N ARG A 62 -2.71 0.47 -30.72
CA ARG A 62 -2.92 0.19 -29.29
C ARG A 62 -1.82 0.84 -28.46
N PHE A 63 -2.21 1.36 -27.29
CA PHE A 63 -1.38 2.15 -26.40
C PHE A 63 -1.48 1.58 -24.99
N ASP A 64 -0.42 0.94 -24.52
CA ASP A 64 -0.31 0.48 -23.14
C ASP A 64 0.45 1.52 -22.32
N TRP A 65 -0.23 2.10 -21.34
CA TRP A 65 0.27 3.17 -20.47
C TRP A 65 0.70 2.60 -19.12
N ASP A 66 1.85 3.05 -18.64
CA ASP A 66 2.30 2.93 -17.25
C ASP A 66 2.54 4.34 -16.73
N LEU A 67 1.77 4.78 -15.73
CA LEU A 67 1.85 6.14 -15.23
C LEU A 67 3.03 6.36 -14.27
N GLY A 68 3.73 5.30 -13.85
CA GLY A 68 4.81 5.39 -12.86
C GLY A 68 4.33 5.60 -11.42
N ASN A 69 3.01 5.56 -11.17
CA ASN A 69 2.40 5.57 -9.83
C ASN A 69 1.79 4.20 -9.46
N GLY A 70 2.14 3.14 -10.20
CA GLY A 70 1.57 1.80 -10.09
C GLY A 70 0.28 1.59 -10.90
N THR A 71 -0.28 2.63 -11.50
CA THR A 71 -1.43 2.53 -12.41
C THR A 71 -0.96 2.21 -13.82
N THR A 72 -1.53 1.16 -14.41
CA THR A 72 -1.31 0.78 -15.81
C THR A 72 -2.64 0.51 -16.50
N PHE A 73 -2.76 0.86 -17.78
CA PHE A 73 -3.97 0.57 -18.56
C PHE A 73 -3.68 0.49 -20.05
N THR A 74 -4.62 -0.11 -20.80
CA THR A 74 -4.58 -0.21 -22.25
C THR A 74 -5.67 0.66 -22.86
N SER A 75 -5.31 1.45 -23.87
CA SER A 75 -6.22 2.24 -24.67
C SER A 75 -6.09 1.91 -26.15
N TYR A 76 -7.21 1.95 -26.87
CA TYR A 76 -7.26 1.88 -28.35
C TYR A 76 -7.53 3.27 -28.96
N SER A 77 -7.64 4.30 -28.10
CA SER A 77 -7.71 5.70 -28.49
C SER A 77 -6.32 6.33 -28.32
N PRO A 78 -5.91 7.26 -29.21
CA PRO A 78 -4.65 7.97 -29.05
C PRO A 78 -4.67 8.93 -27.86
N THR A 79 -5.84 9.26 -27.30
CA THR A 79 -5.97 10.15 -26.13
C THR A 79 -6.59 9.45 -24.94
N ASP A 80 -6.07 9.73 -23.75
CA ASP A 80 -6.60 9.29 -22.45
C ASP A 80 -6.23 10.28 -21.32
N THR A 81 -6.63 10.02 -20.07
CA THR A 81 -6.28 10.88 -18.93
C THR A 81 -5.51 10.15 -17.85
N ALA A 82 -4.57 10.85 -17.23
CA ALA A 82 -3.83 10.41 -16.05
C ALA A 82 -4.25 11.23 -14.82
N TYR A 83 -4.19 10.60 -13.64
CA TYR A 83 -4.43 11.26 -12.36
C TYR A 83 -3.34 10.87 -11.36
N PHE A 84 -2.74 11.88 -10.72
CA PHE A 84 -1.64 11.73 -9.78
C PHE A 84 -2.01 12.39 -8.45
N PRO A 85 -2.65 11.66 -7.52
CA PRO A 85 -3.17 12.27 -6.29
C PRO A 85 -2.10 12.83 -5.35
N ASP A 86 -0.85 12.41 -5.51
CA ASP A 86 0.26 12.78 -4.63
C ASP A 86 1.29 13.65 -5.36
N ARG A 87 1.95 14.54 -4.61
CA ARG A 87 3.12 15.28 -5.10
C ARG A 87 4.25 14.31 -5.37
N GLY A 88 5.01 14.57 -6.42
CA GLY A 88 6.10 13.71 -6.80
C GLY A 88 6.50 13.85 -8.25
N THR A 89 7.47 13.02 -8.65
CA THR A 89 7.94 12.91 -10.01
C THR A 89 7.59 11.52 -10.53
N TYR A 90 6.81 11.48 -11.60
CA TYR A 90 6.30 10.26 -12.21
C TYR A 90 6.92 10.09 -13.59
N THR A 91 7.47 8.90 -13.88
CA THR A 91 7.93 8.56 -15.22
C THR A 91 6.81 7.82 -15.93
N VAL A 92 6.05 8.54 -16.76
CA VAL A 92 5.00 7.96 -17.60
C VAL A 92 5.64 7.26 -18.78
N ARG A 93 5.25 6.02 -19.06
CA ARG A 93 5.72 5.20 -20.18
C ARG A 93 4.55 4.83 -21.07
N LEU A 94 4.77 4.93 -22.37
CA LEU A 94 3.89 4.44 -23.41
C LEU A 94 4.57 3.27 -24.11
N ARG A 95 3.86 2.14 -24.29
CA ARG A 95 4.18 1.11 -25.27
C ARG A 95 3.15 1.16 -26.39
N ALA A 96 3.59 1.53 -27.58
CA ALA A 96 2.77 1.64 -28.78
C ALA A 96 2.89 0.36 -29.60
N PHE A 97 1.75 -0.29 -29.89
CA PHE A 97 1.69 -1.52 -30.65
C PHE A 97 1.25 -1.23 -32.08
N GLY A 98 2.04 -1.70 -33.03
CA GLY A 98 1.79 -1.61 -34.46
C GLY A 98 1.61 -2.98 -35.10
N GLN A 99 1.30 -2.98 -36.40
CA GLN A 99 1.14 -4.22 -37.17
C GLN A 99 2.45 -5.01 -37.29
N ASN A 100 3.59 -4.32 -37.17
CA ASN A 100 4.93 -4.88 -37.30
C ASN A 100 5.82 -4.59 -36.08
N GLY A 101 5.29 -4.82 -34.88
CA GLY A 101 6.08 -4.77 -33.64
C GLY A 101 5.55 -3.80 -32.61
N ILE A 102 6.44 -3.40 -31.70
CA ILE A 102 6.14 -2.56 -30.54
C ILE A 102 7.31 -1.59 -30.37
N ASP A 103 7.00 -0.34 -30.04
CA ASP A 103 7.99 0.65 -29.62
C ASP A 103 7.55 1.35 -28.34
N SER A 104 8.46 2.06 -27.67
CA SER A 104 8.18 2.70 -26.38
C SER A 104 8.76 4.10 -26.24
N ALA A 105 8.01 4.96 -25.55
CA ALA A 105 8.44 6.31 -25.19
C ALA A 105 8.19 6.57 -23.71
N GLN A 106 8.86 7.57 -23.14
CA GLN A 106 8.65 7.99 -21.77
C GLN A 106 8.73 9.52 -21.60
N GLN A 107 7.97 10.05 -20.63
CA GLN A 107 8.01 11.45 -20.21
C GLN A 107 7.92 11.56 -18.69
N VAL A 108 8.51 12.63 -18.15
CA VAL A 108 8.48 12.93 -16.73
C VAL A 108 7.37 13.93 -16.44
N VAL A 109 6.50 13.60 -15.49
CA VAL A 109 5.45 14.49 -14.96
C VAL A 109 5.83 14.86 -13.53
N THR A 110 5.89 16.16 -13.23
CA THR A 110 6.11 16.65 -11.87
C THR A 110 4.81 17.22 -11.32
N VAL A 111 4.37 16.70 -10.18
CA VAL A 111 3.20 17.14 -9.43
C VAL A 111 3.70 17.87 -8.19
N ALA A 112 3.37 19.15 -8.08
CA ALA A 112 3.92 20.01 -7.03
C ALA A 112 3.27 19.77 -5.65
N ASN A 113 1.97 19.49 -5.63
CA ASN A 113 1.18 19.39 -4.40
C ASN A 113 0.27 18.16 -4.42
N ASP A 114 0.02 17.59 -3.24
CA ASP A 114 -0.98 16.53 -3.07
C ASP A 114 -2.38 17.09 -3.39
N ASP A 115 -3.26 16.25 -3.94
CA ASP A 115 -4.67 16.58 -4.10
C ASP A 115 -5.36 16.53 -2.72
N PRO A 116 -5.85 17.67 -2.19
CA PRO A 116 -6.52 17.69 -0.89
C PRO A 116 -7.81 16.87 -0.85
N ALA A 117 -8.42 16.56 -2.01
CA ALA A 117 -9.59 15.69 -2.09
C ALA A 117 -9.23 14.19 -2.07
N ALA A 118 -7.96 13.83 -2.25
CA ALA A 118 -7.49 12.45 -2.32
C ALA A 118 -6.96 11.90 -0.98
N VAL A 119 -7.36 12.51 0.13
CA VAL A 119 -6.93 12.12 1.47
C VAL A 119 -7.66 10.85 1.89
N THR A 120 -6.89 9.79 2.15
CA THR A 120 -7.41 8.56 2.74
C THR A 120 -7.01 8.49 4.22
N PRO A 121 -7.76 7.74 5.06
CA PRO A 121 -7.36 7.52 6.45
C PRO A 121 -5.95 6.92 6.56
N GLN A 122 -5.56 6.03 5.62
CA GLN A 122 -4.20 5.49 5.58
C GLN A 122 -3.14 6.57 5.33
N LYS A 123 -3.40 7.53 4.42
CA LYS A 123 -2.48 8.66 4.18
C LYS A 123 -2.35 9.54 5.43
N ILE A 124 -3.45 9.79 6.16
CA ILE A 124 -3.39 10.56 7.40
C ILE A 124 -2.60 9.80 8.47
N LEU A 125 -2.88 8.50 8.63
CA LEU A 125 -2.21 7.63 9.60
C LEU A 125 -0.69 7.57 9.39
N THR A 126 -0.25 7.60 8.14
CA THR A 126 1.16 7.42 7.74
C THR A 126 1.87 8.71 7.35
N GLY A 127 1.18 9.85 7.29
CA GLY A 127 1.74 11.07 6.69
C GLY A 127 2.16 10.90 5.23
N ASN A 128 1.43 10.08 4.47
CA ASN A 128 1.73 9.69 3.09
C ASN A 128 3.11 9.01 2.89
N SER A 129 3.72 8.51 3.96
CA SER A 129 4.99 7.78 3.92
C SER A 129 5.11 6.91 5.17
N THR A 130 5.76 7.42 6.20
CA THR A 130 5.86 6.84 7.53
C THR A 130 5.57 7.90 8.57
N ARG A 131 4.81 7.55 9.61
CA ARG A 131 4.52 8.45 10.73
C ARG A 131 4.50 7.69 12.05
N THR A 132 5.12 8.30 13.05
CA THR A 132 5.08 7.83 14.44
C THR A 132 4.03 8.61 15.23
N TRP A 133 3.25 7.89 16.01
CA TRP A 133 2.30 8.42 16.97
C TRP A 133 2.75 8.10 18.38
N ILE A 134 2.36 8.94 19.33
CA ILE A 134 2.57 8.79 20.77
C ILE A 134 1.24 9.12 21.46
N LEU A 135 0.99 8.56 22.64
CA LEU A 135 -0.18 8.98 23.43
C LEU A 135 -0.13 10.51 23.65
N ASP A 136 -1.30 11.13 23.63
CA ASP A 136 -1.40 12.58 23.73
C ASP A 136 -0.81 13.09 25.05
N GLN A 137 -0.01 14.15 24.96
CA GLN A 137 0.75 14.72 26.07
C GLN A 137 1.05 16.19 25.78
N PRO A 138 1.28 17.05 26.80
CA PRO A 138 1.27 16.77 28.25
C PRO A 138 -0.13 16.85 28.89
N GLY A 139 -1.20 16.90 28.09
CA GLY A 139 -2.58 17.06 28.57
C GLY A 139 -3.18 15.82 29.22
N ALA A 140 -4.30 16.01 29.92
CA ALA A 140 -5.15 14.93 30.42
C ALA A 140 -5.98 14.28 29.30
N GLY A 141 -6.54 13.09 29.53
CA GLY A 141 -7.54 12.49 28.65
C GLY A 141 -7.02 11.69 27.46
N ALA A 142 -5.72 11.40 27.43
CA ALA A 142 -5.11 10.50 26.46
C ALA A 142 -5.59 9.06 26.59
N LEU A 143 -5.91 8.63 27.81
CA LEU A 143 -6.42 7.31 28.14
C LEU A 143 -7.66 7.47 29.03
N TRP A 144 -8.76 6.84 28.65
CA TRP A 144 -9.91 6.75 29.54
C TRP A 144 -10.74 5.49 29.31
N VAL A 145 -11.46 5.08 30.35
CA VAL A 145 -12.37 3.93 30.38
C VAL A 145 -13.77 4.38 30.77
N GLY A 146 -14.78 3.76 30.19
CA GLY A 146 -16.17 4.11 30.48
C GLY A 146 -17.20 3.17 29.89
N ASP A 147 -18.47 3.54 30.00
CA ASP A 147 -19.59 2.72 29.52
C ASP A 147 -19.73 2.79 27.99
N PRO A 148 -20.40 1.82 27.33
CA PRO A 148 -20.52 1.80 25.88
C PRO A 148 -21.22 3.02 25.26
N GLY A 149 -22.14 3.67 26.00
CA GLY A 149 -22.86 4.88 25.63
C GLY A 149 -22.05 6.17 25.71
N GLY A 150 -20.83 6.12 26.26
CA GLY A 150 -19.86 7.22 26.23
C GLY A 150 -19.68 7.99 27.53
N GLY A 151 -20.32 7.58 28.64
CA GLY A 151 -19.96 8.08 29.97
C GLY A 151 -18.59 7.57 30.39
N GLN A 152 -17.83 8.43 31.06
CA GLN A 152 -16.45 8.18 31.48
C GLN A 152 -16.43 7.78 32.96
N TRP A 153 -15.80 6.66 33.29
CA TRP A 153 -15.61 6.21 34.68
C TRP A 153 -14.26 6.64 35.24
N TRP A 154 -13.23 6.62 34.40
CA TRP A 154 -11.89 7.06 34.76
C TRP A 154 -11.16 7.59 33.53
N SER A 155 -10.29 8.57 33.72
CA SER A 155 -9.40 9.14 32.70
C SER A 155 -8.09 9.54 33.35
N ASN A 156 -6.98 9.43 32.61
CA ASN A 156 -5.71 9.94 33.09
C ASN A 156 -5.77 11.47 33.24
N GLY A 157 -5.17 11.98 34.32
CA GLY A 157 -4.88 13.39 34.52
C GLY A 157 -3.61 13.82 33.78
N ALA A 158 -3.39 15.13 33.69
CA ALA A 158 -2.13 15.67 33.17
C ALA A 158 -0.89 15.27 34.01
N PRO A 159 -0.98 15.18 35.37
CA PRO A 159 0.14 14.69 36.17
C PRO A 159 0.53 13.24 35.86
N ASP A 160 -0.41 12.40 35.46
CA ASP A 160 -0.17 10.98 35.17
C ASP A 160 0.77 10.78 33.97
N VAL A 161 0.77 11.73 33.02
CA VAL A 161 1.63 11.69 31.84
C VAL A 161 3.11 11.79 32.20
N LEU A 162 3.42 12.53 33.27
CA LEU A 162 4.77 12.77 33.76
C LEU A 162 5.07 11.94 35.02
N ALA A 163 4.13 11.11 35.47
CA ALA A 163 4.29 10.31 36.66
C ALA A 163 5.33 9.20 36.40
N PRO A 164 6.32 8.98 37.30
CA PRO A 164 7.35 7.96 37.09
C PRO A 164 6.80 6.56 36.87
N ASP A 165 5.62 6.25 37.42
CA ASP A 165 4.97 4.95 37.29
C ASP A 165 4.17 4.80 35.99
N ARG A 166 4.01 5.84 35.16
CA ARG A 166 3.28 5.80 33.87
C ARG A 166 4.04 6.39 32.69
N THR A 167 5.21 6.99 32.91
CA THR A 167 6.01 7.65 31.86
C THR A 167 6.39 6.68 30.74
N CYS A 168 6.62 5.39 31.05
CA CYS A 168 6.84 4.34 30.05
C CYS A 168 5.69 4.28 29.02
N LEU A 169 4.44 4.19 29.46
CA LEU A 169 3.29 4.13 28.55
C LEU A 169 3.17 5.36 27.62
N PHE A 170 3.57 6.54 28.10
CA PHE A 170 3.48 7.80 27.35
C PHE A 170 4.68 8.08 26.45
N ASN A 171 5.77 7.33 26.59
CA ASN A 171 6.94 7.43 25.72
C ASN A 171 6.86 6.44 24.52
N ASP A 172 5.98 5.44 24.60
CA ASP A 172 5.74 4.42 23.57
C ASP A 172 5.48 5.01 22.18
N GLU A 173 6.10 4.42 21.17
CA GLU A 173 6.04 4.86 19.78
C GLU A 173 5.28 3.88 18.89
N TYR A 174 4.32 4.41 18.13
CA TYR A 174 3.47 3.66 17.22
C TYR A 174 3.70 4.13 15.78
N THR A 175 4.54 3.44 15.02
CA THR A 175 4.95 3.86 13.67
C THR A 175 4.20 3.11 12.58
N PHE A 176 3.48 3.83 11.72
CA PHE A 176 2.76 3.28 10.57
C PHE A 176 3.40 3.71 9.26
N SER A 177 3.51 2.78 8.30
CA SER A 177 4.05 3.04 6.96
C SER A 177 3.04 2.73 5.85
N MET A 178 3.14 3.42 4.70
CA MET A 178 2.22 3.24 3.56
C MET A 178 2.21 1.82 2.98
N ASN A 179 3.29 1.05 3.19
CA ASN A 179 3.40 -0.35 2.78
C ASN A 179 2.61 -1.33 3.67
N GLY A 180 1.91 -0.85 4.71
CA GLY A 180 1.14 -1.69 5.64
C GLY A 180 1.91 -2.17 6.89
N THR A 181 3.16 -1.72 7.08
CA THR A 181 3.96 -2.02 8.28
C THR A 181 3.50 -1.19 9.48
N PHE A 182 3.42 -1.83 10.65
CA PHE A 182 3.19 -1.21 11.95
C PHE A 182 4.31 -1.61 12.91
N ASN A 183 5.10 -0.65 13.40
CA ASN A 183 6.14 -0.90 14.39
C ASN A 183 5.71 -0.30 15.72
N PHE A 184 5.80 -1.11 16.77
CA PHE A 184 5.62 -0.66 18.13
C PHE A 184 6.98 -0.69 18.83
N ASP A 185 7.37 0.42 19.46
CA ASP A 185 8.60 0.56 20.24
C ASP A 185 8.23 1.04 21.65
N ASP A 186 8.38 0.14 22.61
CA ASP A 186 8.10 0.33 24.04
C ASP A 186 9.24 1.09 24.77
N LYS A 187 10.23 1.59 24.01
CA LYS A 187 11.40 2.30 24.53
C LYS A 187 12.22 1.51 25.56
N GLY A 188 12.03 0.19 25.62
CA GLY A 188 12.71 -0.69 26.55
C GLY A 188 12.06 -0.78 27.94
N ASP A 189 10.87 -0.23 28.14
CA ASP A 189 10.06 -0.40 29.34
C ASP A 189 8.59 -0.70 29.02
N LEU A 190 7.87 -1.31 29.95
CA LEU A 190 6.45 -1.63 29.78
C LEU A 190 5.72 -1.28 31.07
N ARG A 191 4.56 -0.63 30.95
CA ARG A 191 3.66 -0.44 32.08
C ARG A 191 2.98 -1.75 32.40
N VAL A 192 3.06 -2.23 33.63
CA VAL A 192 2.12 -3.23 34.15
C VAL A 192 0.87 -2.49 34.63
N ASP A 193 -0.22 -2.50 33.86
CA ASP A 193 -1.47 -1.78 34.14
C ASP A 193 -2.30 -2.42 35.27
N ASP A 194 -3.33 -1.70 35.75
CA ASP A 194 -4.18 -2.15 36.87
C ASP A 194 -5.49 -2.76 36.37
N GLU A 195 -5.98 -3.82 37.01
CA GLU A 195 -7.34 -4.32 36.86
C GLU A 195 -7.96 -4.48 38.25
N GLY A 196 -9.00 -3.70 38.55
CA GLY A 196 -9.59 -3.67 39.90
C GLY A 196 -8.62 -3.21 40.99
N GLY A 197 -7.65 -2.35 40.64
CA GLY A 197 -6.62 -1.88 41.57
C GLY A 197 -5.51 -2.89 41.88
N GLN A 198 -5.39 -3.97 41.10
CA GLN A 198 -4.31 -4.96 41.19
C GLN A 198 -3.51 -5.01 39.88
N PRO A 199 -2.21 -5.33 39.90
CA PRO A 199 -1.41 -5.46 38.69
C PRO A 199 -1.98 -6.56 37.78
N PHE A 200 -2.00 -6.30 36.47
CA PHE A 200 -2.59 -7.23 35.52
C PHE A 200 -1.76 -7.39 34.24
N PRO A 201 -1.26 -8.60 33.91
CA PRO A 201 -1.29 -9.82 34.73
C PRO A 201 -0.51 -9.69 36.05
N ALA A 202 -0.94 -10.42 37.07
CA ALA A 202 -0.38 -10.33 38.43
C ALA A 202 1.07 -10.82 38.55
N ASP A 203 1.57 -11.51 37.53
CA ASP A 203 2.91 -12.10 37.43
C ASP A 203 3.71 -11.54 36.24
N MET A 204 3.27 -10.41 35.66
CA MET A 204 3.87 -9.85 34.43
C MET A 204 5.39 -9.61 34.54
N ALA A 205 5.85 -9.16 35.70
CA ALA A 205 7.27 -8.97 36.03
C ALA A 205 7.77 -9.97 37.09
N GLY A 206 7.07 -11.10 37.26
CA GLY A 206 7.37 -12.15 38.23
C GLY A 206 6.67 -11.98 39.58
N ALA A 207 7.12 -12.75 40.57
CA ALA A 207 6.51 -12.78 41.90
C ALA A 207 6.61 -11.39 42.57
N GLY A 208 5.48 -10.87 43.05
CA GLY A 208 5.42 -9.54 43.66
C GLY A 208 5.38 -8.39 42.64
N THR A 209 4.97 -8.66 41.40
CA THR A 209 4.66 -7.60 40.42
C THR A 209 3.71 -6.58 41.06
N ALA A 210 3.95 -5.30 40.81
CA ALA A 210 3.15 -4.17 41.25
C ALA A 210 2.68 -3.35 40.02
N ILE A 211 1.78 -2.41 40.27
CA ILE A 211 1.30 -1.46 39.26
C ILE A 211 2.39 -0.40 39.04
N ALA A 212 3.23 -0.56 38.02
CA ALA A 212 4.37 0.33 37.75
C ALA A 212 4.94 0.13 36.33
N CYS A 213 5.87 1.01 35.94
CA CYS A 213 6.77 0.78 34.81
C CYS A 213 7.86 -0.24 35.17
N TYR A 214 8.11 -1.19 34.29
CA TYR A 214 9.19 -2.17 34.42
C TYR A 214 10.08 -2.14 33.18
N PRO A 215 11.41 -2.34 33.31
CA PRO A 215 12.25 -2.59 32.15
C PRO A 215 11.72 -3.80 31.35
N ALA A 216 11.71 -3.73 30.02
CA ALA A 216 11.24 -4.80 29.15
C ALA A 216 11.97 -6.13 29.40
N ALA A 217 13.21 -6.07 29.89
CA ALA A 217 13.99 -7.25 30.30
C ALA A 217 13.39 -8.00 31.52
N ALA A 218 12.64 -7.32 32.39
CA ALA A 218 11.99 -7.91 33.56
C ALA A 218 10.64 -8.58 33.21
N ILE A 219 10.07 -8.28 32.04
CA ILE A 219 8.80 -8.85 31.59
C ILE A 219 8.97 -10.34 31.28
N GLN A 220 8.10 -11.17 31.85
CA GLN A 220 8.17 -12.62 31.68
C GLN A 220 7.86 -13.06 30.25
N ALA A 221 8.45 -14.20 29.84
CA ALA A 221 8.39 -14.70 28.47
C ALA A 221 6.98 -14.76 27.84
N PRO A 222 5.91 -15.15 28.54
CA PRO A 222 4.56 -15.16 27.97
C PRO A 222 4.02 -13.78 27.57
N TYR A 223 4.51 -12.71 28.21
CA TYR A 223 4.04 -11.33 28.04
C TYR A 223 4.95 -10.51 27.13
N LYS A 224 6.16 -10.98 26.84
CA LYS A 224 7.11 -10.32 25.93
C LYS A 224 6.53 -9.95 24.56
N PRO A 225 5.59 -10.70 23.95
CA PRO A 225 5.00 -10.28 22.69
C PRO A 225 4.26 -8.93 22.74
N TRP A 226 3.83 -8.46 23.92
CA TRP A 226 3.27 -7.12 24.07
C TRP A 226 4.31 -5.99 24.01
N GLY A 227 5.61 -6.28 24.11
CA GLY A 227 6.66 -5.25 24.01
C GLY A 227 6.99 -4.90 22.56
N THR A 228 8.14 -4.26 22.37
CA THR A 228 8.66 -3.85 21.05
C THR A 228 8.53 -4.95 19.99
N GLY A 229 7.96 -4.60 18.82
CA GLY A 229 7.67 -5.55 17.75
C GLY A 229 7.45 -4.91 16.37
N ASN A 230 7.67 -5.73 15.33
CA ASN A 230 7.33 -5.39 13.96
C ASN A 230 6.08 -6.17 13.56
N PHE A 231 5.04 -5.44 13.16
CA PHE A 231 3.70 -5.94 12.89
C PHE A 231 3.19 -5.38 11.56
N THR A 232 1.93 -5.64 11.26
CA THR A 232 1.23 -5.07 10.11
C THR A 232 -0.08 -4.42 10.53
N TYR A 233 -0.67 -3.60 9.67
CA TYR A 233 -1.98 -3.00 9.93
C TYR A 233 -2.86 -2.95 8.69
N GLN A 234 -4.15 -2.75 8.91
CA GLN A 234 -5.16 -2.54 7.89
C GLN A 234 -6.12 -1.43 8.34
N VAL A 235 -6.44 -0.51 7.42
CA VAL A 235 -7.58 0.39 7.57
C VAL A 235 -8.79 -0.28 6.92
N ILE A 236 -9.83 -0.57 7.70
CA ILE A 236 -11.03 -1.27 7.23
C ILE A 236 -12.19 -0.29 7.17
N GLY A 237 -12.85 -0.20 6.02
CA GLY A 237 -14.04 0.67 5.83
C GLY A 237 -13.79 2.17 6.06
N GLY A 238 -12.52 2.59 6.15
CA GLY A 238 -12.12 3.96 6.45
C GLY A 238 -12.31 4.41 7.91
N ASN A 239 -12.88 3.56 8.76
CA ASN A 239 -13.25 3.91 10.15
C ASN A 239 -12.80 2.88 11.19
N LYS A 240 -12.03 1.87 10.80
CA LYS A 240 -11.43 0.90 11.72
C LYS A 240 -9.95 0.74 11.44
N LEU A 241 -9.16 0.61 12.51
CA LEU A 241 -7.75 0.26 12.46
C LEU A 241 -7.60 -1.15 13.03
N ARG A 242 -7.07 -2.08 12.24
CA ARG A 242 -6.68 -3.41 12.69
C ARG A 242 -5.15 -3.50 12.70
N VAL A 243 -4.57 -3.84 13.83
CA VAL A 243 -3.13 -4.18 13.95
C VAL A 243 -3.00 -5.70 14.06
N VAL A 244 -2.05 -6.29 13.34
CA VAL A 244 -1.93 -7.73 13.13
C VAL A 244 -0.52 -8.20 13.44
N GLY A 245 -0.43 -9.19 14.33
CA GLY A 245 0.79 -9.75 14.89
C GLY A 245 0.59 -10.06 16.39
N LEU A 246 1.21 -11.13 16.88
CA LEU A 246 1.06 -11.55 18.28
C LEU A 246 1.51 -10.43 19.23
N GLY A 247 0.57 -9.90 20.03
CA GLY A 247 0.81 -8.81 20.98
C GLY A 247 0.71 -7.39 20.40
N ALA A 248 0.41 -7.26 19.10
CA ALA A 248 0.16 -5.97 18.47
C ALA A 248 -1.07 -5.28 19.12
N HIS A 249 -0.87 -4.05 19.59
CA HIS A 249 -1.90 -3.27 20.27
C HIS A 249 -1.67 -1.77 20.10
N MET A 250 -2.66 -0.98 20.49
CA MET A 250 -2.62 0.48 20.55
C MET A 250 -3.01 0.92 21.96
N GLY A 251 -2.19 1.76 22.60
CA GLY A 251 -2.46 2.25 23.94
C GLY A 251 -2.20 1.17 25.00
N LEU A 252 -3.23 0.58 25.57
CA LEU A 252 -3.07 -0.46 26.59
C LEU A 252 -3.00 -1.87 25.98
N TYR A 253 -1.93 -2.61 26.29
CA TYR A 253 -1.73 -4.00 25.85
C TYR A 253 -2.86 -4.95 26.27
N LYS A 254 -3.47 -4.70 27.44
CA LYS A 254 -4.57 -5.52 27.98
C LYS A 254 -5.92 -5.25 27.32
N ALA A 255 -6.04 -4.21 26.49
CA ALA A 255 -7.28 -3.86 25.79
C ALA A 255 -7.45 -4.75 24.54
N GLY A 256 -7.83 -6.00 24.76
CA GLY A 256 -7.99 -7.04 23.74
C GLY A 256 -9.35 -7.02 23.03
N GLN A 257 -9.50 -7.89 22.04
CA GLN A 257 -10.67 -7.98 21.14
C GLN A 257 -12.01 -8.11 21.87
N ASN A 258 -12.02 -8.82 23.01
CA ASN A 258 -13.23 -9.13 23.77
C ASN A 258 -13.21 -8.54 25.19
N GLY A 259 -12.37 -7.54 25.45
CA GLY A 259 -12.22 -6.93 26.78
C GLY A 259 -10.81 -7.09 27.33
N THR A 260 -10.69 -7.17 28.65
CA THR A 260 -9.40 -7.27 29.33
C THR A 260 -8.79 -8.65 29.09
N ILE A 261 -7.58 -8.70 28.52
CA ILE A 261 -6.89 -9.96 28.16
C ILE A 261 -5.63 -10.19 28.99
N GLY A 262 -5.49 -11.39 29.54
CA GLY A 262 -4.32 -11.80 30.33
C GLY A 262 -3.15 -12.35 29.51
N ALA A 263 -3.29 -12.45 28.18
CA ALA A 263 -2.26 -12.96 27.28
C ALA A 263 -2.32 -12.25 25.91
N PRO A 264 -1.19 -12.12 25.19
CA PRO A 264 -1.14 -11.52 23.85
C PRO A 264 -2.08 -12.18 22.84
N GLU A 265 -2.83 -11.38 22.10
CA GLU A 265 -3.67 -11.82 20.99
C GLU A 265 -2.96 -11.67 19.64
N ALA A 266 -3.40 -12.43 18.62
CA ALA A 266 -2.80 -12.38 17.29
C ALA A 266 -3.07 -11.08 16.52
N GLU A 267 -4.08 -10.31 16.94
CA GLU A 267 -4.49 -9.05 16.33
C GLU A 267 -5.44 -8.27 17.21
N ASN A 268 -5.55 -6.97 16.97
CA ASN A 268 -6.49 -6.08 17.63
C ASN A 268 -7.13 -5.11 16.65
N THR A 269 -8.45 -4.95 16.73
CA THR A 269 -9.22 -3.98 15.93
C THR A 269 -9.77 -2.88 16.82
N TYR A 270 -9.67 -1.64 16.33
CA TYR A 270 -10.13 -0.40 16.98
C TYR A 270 -11.07 0.34 16.03
N ASP A 271 -12.07 1.03 16.58
CA ASP A 271 -12.80 2.06 15.84
C ASP A 271 -11.96 3.35 15.80
N ILE A 272 -11.88 3.97 14.64
CA ILE A 272 -11.30 5.29 14.44
C ILE A 272 -12.42 6.30 14.66
N LEU A 273 -12.38 7.01 15.80
CA LEU A 273 -13.36 8.06 16.10
C LEU A 273 -12.96 9.40 15.47
N GLU A 274 -11.65 9.66 15.43
CA GLU A 274 -11.07 10.86 14.84
C GLU A 274 -9.71 10.50 14.25
N LEU A 275 -9.42 10.99 13.05
CA LEU A 275 -8.11 10.87 12.43
C LEU A 275 -7.84 12.09 11.57
N THR A 276 -6.93 12.94 12.04
CA THR A 276 -6.47 14.16 11.37
C THR A 276 -4.94 14.15 11.34
N PRO A 277 -4.29 15.05 10.57
CA PRO A 277 -2.84 15.11 10.54
C PRO A 277 -2.17 15.32 11.91
N THR A 278 -2.90 15.82 12.90
CA THR A 278 -2.39 16.18 14.24
C THR A 278 -3.00 15.38 15.38
N LYS A 279 -4.00 14.52 15.12
CA LYS A 279 -4.71 13.81 16.19
C LYS A 279 -5.31 12.50 15.69
N MET A 280 -5.18 11.45 16.50
CA MET A 280 -5.84 10.17 16.27
C MET A 280 -6.56 9.75 17.55
N VAL A 281 -7.86 9.45 17.46
CA VAL A 281 -8.65 8.93 18.57
C VAL A 281 -9.15 7.54 18.21
N LEU A 282 -8.67 6.55 18.95
CA LEU A 282 -9.06 5.15 18.80
C LEU A 282 -9.98 4.74 19.94
N ARG A 283 -10.94 3.87 19.62
CA ARG A 283 -11.84 3.27 20.60
C ARG A 283 -11.78 1.75 20.49
N LYS A 284 -11.63 1.09 21.62
CA LYS A 284 -11.78 -0.36 21.76
C LYS A 284 -13.08 -0.65 22.51
N MET A 285 -14.01 -1.30 21.83
CA MET A 285 -15.31 -1.69 22.38
C MET A 285 -15.28 -3.12 22.92
N TYR A 286 -15.97 -3.35 24.02
CA TYR A 286 -16.32 -4.68 24.53
C TYR A 286 -17.71 -4.63 25.18
N SER A 287 -18.29 -5.78 25.52
CA SER A 287 -19.74 -5.91 25.77
C SER A 287 -20.32 -4.93 26.80
N TRP A 288 -19.54 -4.55 27.82
CA TRP A 288 -20.01 -3.73 28.95
C TRP A 288 -19.23 -2.43 29.15
N GLY A 289 -18.24 -2.13 28.30
CA GLY A 289 -17.41 -0.93 28.45
C GLY A 289 -16.60 -0.58 27.20
N GLN A 290 -15.80 0.47 27.31
CA GLN A 290 -14.90 0.92 26.26
C GLN A 290 -13.61 1.50 26.82
N TRP A 291 -12.53 1.34 26.05
CA TRP A 291 -11.34 2.18 26.17
C TRP A 291 -11.28 3.17 25.04
N ARG A 292 -10.80 4.38 25.33
CA ARG A 292 -10.39 5.34 24.31
C ARG A 292 -8.96 5.78 24.52
N PHE A 293 -8.28 5.94 23.40
CA PHE A 293 -6.89 6.33 23.32
C PHE A 293 -6.79 7.52 22.37
N THR A 294 -6.26 8.64 22.86
CA THR A 294 -5.94 9.82 22.05
C THR A 294 -4.44 9.88 21.84
N PHE A 295 -4.05 10.02 20.59
CA PHE A 295 -2.66 10.11 20.16
C PHE A 295 -2.44 11.41 19.40
N LYS A 296 -1.19 11.85 19.41
CA LYS A 296 -0.68 12.93 18.56
C LYS A 296 0.52 12.42 17.75
N PRO A 297 0.83 13.03 16.59
CA PRO A 297 2.07 12.71 15.90
C PRO A 297 3.26 13.03 16.81
N LYS A 298 4.26 12.16 16.80
CA LYS A 298 5.55 12.46 17.42
C LYS A 298 6.18 13.64 16.65
N PRO A 299 6.60 14.72 17.33
CA PRO A 299 7.24 15.88 16.70
C PRO A 299 8.51 15.53 15.90
#